data_AF-A0A1D6KZ65-F1
#
_entry.id   AF-A0A1D6KZ65-F1
#
_cell.length_a   1.000
_cell.length_b   1.000
_cell.length_c   1.000
_cell.angle_alpha   90.00
_cell.angle_beta   90.00
_cell.angle_gamma   90.00
#
_symmetry.space_group_name_H-M   'P 1'
#
loop_
_entity.id
_entity.type
_entity.pdbx_description
1 polymer ?
#
loop_
_entity_poly.entity_id
_entity_poly.type
_entity_poly.pdbx_seq_one_letter_code
_entity_poly.pdbx_strand_id
1 'polypeptide(L)'
;MQLGIDTVPVLVGPVSYLLLSKPAKGVEKSFSLLSLLGSILPIYKEVVSELKAAGASWIQFDEPTLVKDLDVHELAAFSSAYAELESAFSGLNVLIETYFADIPAESYKTLTSLSGVTAYGFDLIRGAKTLDLIRSSFPSGKYLFAGVVDGRNIWADDLAASLSTLQSLEAVAGKDKLVVSTSCSLMHTAVDLVNETKLDDEIKSWLAFAAQKVVEVNALAKALAGQKDEAYFAANAAAQASRRSSPRVTNEEVQKAAAALKGSDHRRATTVAARLDAQQKKLNLPVLPTTTIGSFPQTVELRRVRREYKAKKISEEEYISAIKEEISKVVKIQEELDIDVLVHGEPERNDMVEYFGEQLSGFAFTANGWVQSYGSRCVKPPIIYGDVSRPNPMTVFWSKTAQSMTARPMKGMLTGPVTILNWSFVRNDQPRFETCYQIALAIKKEVEDLEAAGIQVIQIDEAALREGLPLRKSEHAFYLDWAVHSFRITNCGVQDTTQIHTHMCYSNFNDIIHSIIDMDADVITIENSRSDEKLLSVFREGVKYGAGIGPGVYDIHSPRIPSTEEIADRVNKMLAVLDTNILWVNPDCGLKTRKYTEVKPALTNMVSATKLIRTQLGSAK
;
A
#
# COMPACT_ATOMS: atom_id res chain seq x y z
N MET A 1 2.35 7.60 40.14
CA MET A 1 3.03 6.70 39.16
C MET A 1 3.62 5.51 39.89
N GLN A 2 3.25 4.28 39.54
CA GLN A 2 3.68 3.07 40.27
C GLN A 2 5.04 2.51 39.81
N LEU A 3 5.47 2.77 38.57
CA LEU A 3 6.73 2.26 38.00
C LEU A 3 7.89 3.28 37.99
N GLY A 4 7.67 4.50 38.50
CA GLY A 4 8.69 5.56 38.53
C GLY A 4 9.03 6.20 37.17
N ILE A 5 8.20 5.98 36.14
CA ILE A 5 8.35 6.56 34.81
C ILE A 5 7.20 7.56 34.61
N ASP A 6 7.54 8.84 34.42
CA ASP A 6 6.59 9.86 33.96
C ASP A 6 6.44 9.77 32.43
N THR A 7 5.22 9.95 31.95
CA THR A 7 4.85 9.72 30.55
C THR A 7 3.96 10.84 30.04
N VAL A 8 4.02 11.11 28.74
CA VAL A 8 3.10 12.02 28.06
C VAL A 8 1.89 11.22 27.56
N PRO A 9 0.67 11.45 28.06
CA PRO A 9 -0.53 10.82 27.50
C PRO A 9 -0.74 11.31 26.06
N VAL A 10 -1.07 10.38 25.15
CA VAL A 10 -1.35 10.67 23.74
C VAL A 10 -2.83 10.43 23.46
N LEU A 11 -3.51 11.44 22.93
CA LEU A 11 -4.90 11.36 22.51
C LEU A 11 -5.03 11.75 21.04
N VAL A 12 -5.92 11.10 20.29
CA VAL A 12 -6.33 11.64 18.99
C VAL A 12 -7.10 12.93 19.26
N GLY A 13 -6.70 14.02 18.59
CA GLY A 13 -7.32 15.32 18.75
C GLY A 13 -8.80 15.33 18.32
N PRO A 14 -9.64 16.16 18.97
CA PRO A 14 -11.08 16.12 18.80
C PRO A 14 -11.53 16.41 17.37
N VAL A 15 -10.81 17.25 16.63
CA VAL A 15 -11.19 17.61 15.26
C VAL A 15 -10.79 16.50 14.29
N SER A 16 -9.55 15.99 14.37
CA SER A 16 -9.13 14.84 13.58
C SER A 16 -9.99 13.61 13.83
N TYR A 17 -10.41 13.36 15.08
CA TYR A 17 -11.34 12.27 15.40
C TYR A 17 -12.63 12.35 14.57
N LEU A 18 -13.25 13.53 14.50
CA LEU A 18 -14.46 13.74 13.72
C LEU A 18 -14.21 13.70 12.21
N LEU A 19 -13.13 14.30 11.71
CA LEU A 19 -12.77 14.28 10.28
C LEU A 19 -12.43 12.87 9.77
N LEU A 20 -11.92 12.00 10.65
CA LEU A 20 -11.64 10.59 10.33
C LEU A 20 -12.89 9.71 10.44
N SER A 21 -13.94 10.16 11.14
CA SER A 21 -15.20 9.44 11.32
C SER A 21 -16.07 9.40 10.06
N LYS A 22 -17.17 8.65 10.11
CA LYS A 22 -18.19 8.57 9.04
C LYS A 22 -19.59 8.55 9.65
N PRO A 23 -20.60 9.17 9.01
CA PRO A 23 -21.98 9.05 9.46
C PRO A 23 -22.44 7.58 9.47
N ALA A 24 -23.20 7.20 10.49
CA ALA A 24 -23.83 5.88 10.53
C ALA A 24 -24.89 5.73 9.42
N LYS A 25 -25.26 4.48 9.10
CA LYS A 25 -26.35 4.21 8.15
C LYS A 25 -27.65 4.87 8.61
N GLY A 26 -28.35 5.55 7.70
CA GLY A 26 -29.61 6.24 7.98
C GLY A 26 -29.46 7.70 8.42
N VAL A 27 -28.23 8.18 8.64
CA VAL A 27 -27.98 9.62 8.88
C VAL A 27 -28.13 10.39 7.57
N GLU A 28 -28.77 11.56 7.64
CA GLU A 28 -28.99 12.43 6.48
C GLU A 28 -27.66 12.89 5.86
N LYS A 29 -27.63 13.00 4.52
CA LYS A 29 -26.42 13.42 3.78
C LYS A 29 -25.98 14.86 4.08
N SER A 30 -26.89 15.70 4.54
CA SER A 30 -26.66 17.10 4.96
C SER A 30 -25.94 17.21 6.31
N PHE A 31 -25.85 16.13 7.08
CA PHE A 31 -25.24 16.13 8.40
C PHE A 31 -23.72 16.36 8.33
N SER A 32 -23.22 17.29 9.14
CA SER A 32 -21.79 17.55 9.29
C SER A 32 -21.25 16.91 10.57
N LEU A 33 -20.21 16.08 10.46
CA LEU A 33 -19.56 15.44 11.62
C LEU A 33 -19.01 16.48 12.60
N LEU A 34 -18.49 17.61 12.09
CA LEU A 34 -17.93 18.68 12.92
C LEU A 34 -18.97 19.38 13.80
N SER A 35 -20.28 19.25 13.49
CA SER A 35 -21.33 19.77 14.36
C SER A 35 -21.40 19.07 15.72
N LEU A 36 -20.73 17.92 15.87
CA LEU A 36 -20.64 17.17 17.13
C LEU A 36 -19.53 17.66 18.07
N LEU A 37 -18.72 18.64 17.67
CA LEU A 37 -17.63 19.16 18.50
C LEU A 37 -18.12 19.57 19.90
N GLY A 38 -19.23 20.32 19.97
CA GLY A 38 -19.82 20.75 21.25
C GLY A 38 -20.21 19.59 22.18
N SER A 39 -20.48 18.40 21.63
CA SER A 39 -20.85 17.21 22.40
C SER A 39 -19.64 16.43 22.91
N ILE A 40 -18.50 16.47 22.20
CA ILE A 40 -17.31 15.68 22.58
C ILE A 40 -16.30 16.48 23.40
N LEU A 41 -16.20 17.80 23.21
CA LEU A 41 -15.24 18.64 23.93
C LEU A 41 -15.38 18.59 25.47
N PRO A 42 -16.59 18.51 26.06
CA PRO A 42 -16.72 18.31 27.51
C PRO A 42 -16.01 17.06 28.02
N ILE A 43 -16.07 15.96 27.26
CA ILE A 43 -15.40 14.70 27.61
C ILE A 43 -13.89 14.86 27.55
N TYR A 44 -13.37 15.56 26.54
CA TYR A 44 -11.94 15.89 26.47
C TYR A 44 -11.48 16.72 27.68
N LYS A 45 -12.31 17.66 28.18
CA LYS A 45 -12.01 18.44 29.40
C LYS A 45 -11.95 17.55 30.64
N GLU A 46 -12.88 16.62 30.78
CA GLU A 46 -12.90 15.64 31.89
C GLU A 46 -11.62 14.80 31.88
N VAL A 47 -11.28 14.21 30.73
CA VAL A 47 -10.05 13.41 30.58
C VAL A 47 -8.79 14.22 30.91
N VAL A 48 -8.68 15.46 30.40
CA VAL A 48 -7.54 16.35 30.72
C VAL A 48 -7.48 16.65 32.22
N SER A 49 -8.62 16.90 32.86
CA SER A 49 -8.69 17.15 34.30
C SER A 49 -8.20 15.94 35.11
N GLU A 50 -8.63 14.73 34.75
CA GLU A 50 -8.20 13.50 35.40
C GLU A 50 -6.71 13.23 35.21
N LEU A 51 -6.17 13.45 33.99
CA LEU A 51 -4.75 13.30 33.71
C LEU A 51 -3.90 14.28 34.53
N LYS A 52 -4.33 15.54 34.65
CA LYS A 52 -3.67 16.52 35.53
C LYS A 52 -3.71 16.09 36.99
N ALA A 53 -4.87 15.62 37.47
CA ALA A 53 -5.02 15.12 38.84
C ALA A 53 -4.13 13.89 39.11
N ALA A 54 -3.89 13.06 38.10
CA ALA A 54 -2.95 11.93 38.15
C ALA A 54 -1.47 12.36 38.11
N GLY A 55 -1.19 13.64 37.86
CA GLY A 55 0.16 14.23 37.88
C GLY A 55 0.77 14.49 36.50
N ALA A 56 0.03 14.35 35.40
CA ALA A 56 0.55 14.66 34.07
C ALA A 56 0.90 16.15 33.94
N SER A 57 2.12 16.44 33.51
CA SER A 57 2.64 17.80 33.28
C SER A 57 2.70 18.18 31.79
N TRP A 58 2.54 17.18 30.93
CA TRP A 58 2.47 17.28 29.47
C TRP A 58 1.32 16.42 28.94
N ILE A 59 0.75 16.80 27.81
CA ILE A 59 -0.19 16.00 27.03
C ILE A 59 0.07 16.21 25.54
N GLN A 60 -0.13 15.16 24.75
CA GLN A 60 -0.05 15.21 23.30
C GLN A 60 -1.43 14.96 22.69
N PHE A 61 -1.80 15.83 21.75
CA PHE A 61 -2.93 15.63 20.84
C PHE A 61 -2.42 15.40 19.43
N ASP A 62 -2.76 14.25 18.87
CA ASP A 62 -2.50 13.94 17.48
C ASP A 62 -3.59 14.60 16.62
N GLU A 63 -3.23 15.64 15.88
CA GLU A 63 -4.09 16.29 14.89
C GLU A 63 -3.56 16.07 13.45
N PRO A 64 -3.38 14.81 13.00
CA PRO A 64 -2.71 14.52 11.73
C PRO A 64 -3.52 14.94 10.51
N THR A 65 -4.79 15.33 10.66
CA THR A 65 -5.57 15.83 9.52
C THR A 65 -5.14 17.22 9.06
N LEU A 66 -4.38 17.97 9.89
CA LEU A 66 -3.84 19.29 9.52
C LEU A 66 -2.88 19.27 8.32
N VAL A 67 -2.29 18.11 7.98
CA VAL A 67 -1.45 17.96 6.78
C VAL A 67 -2.26 17.79 5.49
N LYS A 68 -3.58 17.61 5.58
CA LYS A 68 -4.48 17.43 4.41
C LYS A 68 -4.86 18.77 3.79
N ASP A 69 -5.45 18.70 2.60
CA ASP A 69 -6.19 19.82 2.00
C ASP A 69 -7.50 20.06 2.74
N LEU A 70 -7.45 20.89 3.79
CA LEU A 70 -8.60 21.32 4.57
C LEU A 70 -9.14 22.65 4.04
N ASP A 71 -10.46 22.81 4.10
CA ASP A 71 -11.07 24.08 3.78
C ASP A 71 -11.15 25.03 4.99
N VAL A 72 -11.69 26.24 4.75
CA VAL A 72 -11.76 27.30 5.76
C VAL A 72 -12.61 26.91 6.97
N HIS A 73 -13.71 26.18 6.77
CA HIS A 73 -14.61 25.83 7.87
C HIS A 73 -14.03 24.69 8.72
N GLU A 74 -13.31 23.75 8.09
CA GLU A 74 -12.57 22.71 8.78
C GLU A 74 -11.44 23.31 9.63
N LEU A 75 -10.64 24.26 9.09
CA LEU A 75 -9.59 24.96 9.84
C LEU A 75 -10.15 25.79 11.02
N ALA A 76 -11.28 26.47 10.81
CA ALA A 76 -11.96 27.22 11.86
C ALA A 76 -12.42 26.32 13.03
N ALA A 77 -12.71 25.05 12.75
CA ALA A 77 -13.11 24.07 13.76
C ALA A 77 -11.99 23.77 14.75
N PHE A 78 -10.72 23.72 14.31
CA PHE A 78 -9.55 23.62 15.20
C PHE A 78 -9.44 24.83 16.10
N SER A 79 -9.49 26.03 15.53
CA SER A 79 -9.38 27.27 16.32
C SER A 79 -10.46 27.33 17.40
N SER A 80 -11.70 26.98 17.05
CA SER A 80 -12.84 26.96 17.97
C SER A 80 -12.69 25.89 19.07
N ALA A 81 -12.27 24.68 18.69
CA ALA A 81 -12.10 23.56 19.63
C ALA A 81 -11.01 23.86 20.67
N TYR A 82 -9.85 24.38 20.24
CA TYR A 82 -8.73 24.65 21.14
C TYR A 82 -8.94 25.91 21.99
N ALA A 83 -9.69 26.90 21.49
CA ALA A 83 -10.16 28.00 22.34
C ALA A 83 -11.08 27.51 23.46
N GLU A 84 -12.01 26.60 23.16
CA GLU A 84 -12.93 26.02 24.15
C GLU A 84 -12.20 25.16 25.20
N LEU A 85 -11.08 24.53 24.83
CA LEU A 85 -10.25 23.69 25.71
C LEU A 85 -9.19 24.48 26.49
N GLU A 86 -8.92 25.74 26.14
CA GLU A 86 -7.81 26.53 26.69
C GLU A 86 -7.79 26.56 28.23
N SER A 87 -8.94 26.79 28.86
CA SER A 87 -9.06 26.82 30.32
C SER A 87 -8.71 25.47 30.97
N ALA A 88 -9.04 24.36 30.31
CA ALA A 88 -8.69 23.03 30.77
C ALA A 88 -7.18 22.75 30.64
N PHE A 89 -6.50 23.42 29.71
CA PHE A 89 -5.04 23.31 29.52
C PHE A 89 -4.21 24.16 30.49
N SER A 90 -4.83 25.02 31.29
CA SER A 90 -4.10 25.83 32.28
C SER A 90 -3.23 24.96 33.20
N GLY A 91 -1.94 25.30 33.28
CA GLY A 91 -0.93 24.59 34.07
C GLY A 91 -0.38 23.32 33.41
N LEU A 92 -0.68 23.07 32.14
CA LEU A 92 -0.25 21.89 31.38
C LEU A 92 0.51 22.32 30.12
N ASN A 93 1.57 21.58 29.76
CA ASN A 93 2.14 21.72 28.43
C ASN A 93 1.35 20.87 27.43
N VAL A 94 0.95 21.48 26.33
CA VAL A 94 0.12 20.83 25.31
C VAL A 94 0.88 20.80 24.00
N LEU A 95 1.18 19.60 23.54
CA LEU A 95 1.78 19.31 22.25
C LEU A 95 0.70 18.94 21.23
N ILE A 96 0.73 19.59 20.07
CA ILE A 96 -0.03 19.14 18.90
C ILE A 96 0.94 18.48 17.93
N GLU A 97 0.73 17.19 17.67
CA GLU A 97 1.54 16.42 16.73
C GLU A 97 0.90 16.35 15.34
N THR A 98 1.76 16.44 14.32
CA THR A 98 1.39 16.34 12.91
C THR A 98 2.42 15.51 12.15
N TYR A 99 1.95 14.64 11.26
CA TYR A 99 2.84 13.68 10.61
C TYR A 99 2.34 13.17 9.26
N PHE A 100 3.24 12.49 8.53
CA PHE A 100 3.08 11.86 7.20
C PHE A 100 3.19 12.78 5.97
N ALA A 101 3.11 14.09 6.13
CA ALA A 101 3.29 15.07 5.05
C ALA A 101 3.63 16.46 5.63
N ASP A 102 3.92 17.42 4.75
CA ASP A 102 4.09 18.82 5.14
C ASP A 102 2.77 19.49 5.50
N ILE A 103 2.85 20.54 6.31
CA ILE A 103 1.68 21.32 6.69
C ILE A 103 1.45 22.45 5.68
N PRO A 104 0.25 22.58 5.10
CA PRO A 104 -0.12 23.70 4.24
C PRO A 104 0.01 25.04 4.95
N ALA A 105 0.35 26.10 4.22
CA ALA A 105 0.60 27.42 4.82
C ALA A 105 -0.55 27.95 5.70
N GLU A 106 -1.81 27.78 5.28
CA GLU A 106 -2.97 28.20 6.09
C GLU A 106 -3.17 27.29 7.32
N SER A 107 -3.05 25.96 7.15
CA SER A 107 -3.05 25.02 8.28
C SER A 107 -1.94 25.33 9.29
N TYR A 108 -0.76 25.74 8.82
CA TYR A 108 0.37 26.13 9.66
C TYR A 108 0.05 27.38 10.48
N LYS A 109 -0.56 28.40 9.88
CA LYS A 109 -1.04 29.59 10.59
C LYS A 109 -2.08 29.22 11.65
N THR A 110 -3.07 28.39 11.30
CA THR A 110 -4.07 27.91 12.25
C THR A 110 -3.40 27.17 13.40
N LEU A 111 -2.60 26.15 13.12
CA LEU A 111 -1.89 25.34 14.10
C LEU A 111 -1.07 26.20 15.07
N THR A 112 -0.23 27.09 14.54
CA THR A 112 0.69 27.89 15.35
C THR A 112 0.01 28.99 16.19
N SER A 113 -1.29 29.22 15.98
CA SER A 113 -2.13 30.18 16.69
C SER A 113 -3.13 29.57 17.67
N LEU A 114 -3.17 28.23 17.82
CA LEU A 114 -4.12 27.56 18.69
C LEU A 114 -3.95 27.96 20.17
N SER A 115 -5.08 28.29 20.81
CA SER A 115 -5.14 28.67 22.22
C SER A 115 -4.70 27.54 23.15
N GLY A 116 -4.01 27.88 24.24
CA GLY A 116 -3.52 26.93 25.24
C GLY A 116 -2.44 25.94 24.76
N VAL A 117 -2.07 25.91 23.47
CA VAL A 117 -1.03 25.02 22.94
C VAL A 117 0.35 25.57 23.25
N THR A 118 1.27 24.75 23.75
CA THR A 118 2.64 25.17 24.11
C THR A 118 3.73 24.57 23.23
N ALA A 119 3.42 23.51 22.48
CA ALA A 119 4.37 22.79 21.65
C ALA A 119 3.75 22.31 20.32
N TYR A 120 4.57 22.25 19.28
CA TYR A 120 4.18 21.79 17.95
C TYR A 120 5.16 20.74 17.43
N GLY A 121 4.62 19.59 17.02
CA GLY A 121 5.37 18.49 16.43
C GLY A 121 5.20 18.43 14.92
N PHE A 122 6.33 18.27 14.23
CA PHE A 122 6.41 18.28 12.78
C PHE A 122 7.19 17.08 12.27
N ASP A 123 6.63 16.39 11.28
CA ASP A 123 7.36 15.42 10.45
C ASP A 123 8.32 16.16 9.52
N LEU A 124 9.62 16.04 9.80
CA LEU A 124 10.69 16.66 9.00
C LEU A 124 11.36 15.67 8.04
N ILE A 125 10.84 14.44 7.94
CA ILE A 125 11.27 13.44 6.97
C ILE A 125 10.41 13.51 5.71
N ARG A 126 9.09 13.38 5.86
CA ARG A 126 8.14 13.49 4.74
C ARG A 126 7.61 14.90 4.56
N GLY A 127 7.56 15.68 5.64
CA GLY A 127 7.06 17.05 5.64
C GLY A 127 8.14 18.13 5.59
N ALA A 128 9.29 17.84 5.00
CA ALA A 128 10.46 18.73 5.00
C ALA A 128 10.17 20.15 4.47
N LYS A 129 9.17 20.34 3.60
CA LYS A 129 8.71 21.68 3.14
C LYS A 129 8.24 22.58 4.30
N THR A 130 7.77 22.00 5.40
CA THR A 130 7.37 22.74 6.61
C THR A 130 8.56 23.48 7.25
N LEU A 131 9.80 23.06 6.99
CA LEU A 131 11.00 23.77 7.45
C LEU A 131 11.02 25.23 7.00
N ASP A 132 10.56 25.51 5.77
CA ASP A 132 10.55 26.87 5.23
C ASP A 132 9.55 27.75 5.99
N LEU A 133 8.38 27.20 6.33
CA LEU A 133 7.39 27.89 7.16
C LEU A 133 7.93 28.17 8.56
N ILE A 134 8.55 27.16 9.19
CA ILE A 134 9.17 27.29 10.52
C ILE A 134 10.24 28.39 10.53
N ARG A 135 11.16 28.36 9.55
CA ARG A 135 12.24 29.36 9.45
C ARG A 135 11.72 30.76 9.18
N SER A 136 10.60 30.88 8.46
CA SER A 136 9.99 32.17 8.17
C SER A 136 9.33 32.80 9.40
N SER A 137 8.64 31.99 10.21
CA SER A 137 7.90 32.47 11.37
C SER A 137 7.54 31.29 12.29
N PHE A 138 8.12 31.28 13.49
CA PHE A 138 7.74 30.35 14.55
C PHE A 138 7.32 31.13 15.81
N PRO A 139 6.25 30.71 16.52
CA PRO A 139 5.80 31.44 17.71
C PRO A 139 6.84 31.48 18.83
N SER A 140 7.08 32.68 19.37
CA SER A 140 8.03 32.86 20.48
C SER A 140 7.61 32.09 21.73
N GLY A 141 8.58 31.45 22.39
CA GLY A 141 8.40 30.74 23.66
C GLY A 141 7.70 29.38 23.57
N LYS A 142 7.22 28.97 22.39
CA LYS A 142 6.65 27.65 22.13
C LYS A 142 7.75 26.62 21.86
N TYR A 143 7.48 25.35 22.15
CA TYR A 143 8.39 24.25 21.84
C TYR A 143 8.21 23.77 20.41
N LEU A 144 9.32 23.40 19.77
CA LEU A 144 9.36 22.75 18.47
C LEU A 144 9.83 21.32 18.65
N PHE A 145 8.95 20.36 18.35
CA PHE A 145 9.29 18.93 18.31
C PHE A 145 9.67 18.58 16.87
N ALA A 146 10.97 18.40 16.64
CA ALA A 146 11.56 18.17 15.34
C ALA A 146 11.61 16.67 15.04
N GLY A 147 10.64 16.17 14.28
CA GLY A 147 10.55 14.78 13.87
C GLY A 147 11.55 14.40 12.79
N VAL A 148 12.83 14.29 13.16
CA VAL A 148 13.96 14.00 12.24
C VAL A 148 14.32 12.53 12.16
N VAL A 149 13.84 11.68 13.08
CA VAL A 149 14.07 10.23 13.00
C VAL A 149 12.88 9.56 12.31
N ASP A 150 13.11 8.84 11.21
CA ASP A 150 12.04 8.23 10.39
C ASP A 150 11.29 7.12 11.16
N GLY A 151 10.01 7.33 11.47
CA GLY A 151 9.16 6.36 12.16
C GLY A 151 8.38 5.43 11.22
N ARG A 152 8.50 5.62 9.90
CA ARG A 152 7.75 4.90 8.86
C ARG A 152 8.64 4.03 7.98
N ASN A 153 9.93 3.94 8.30
CA ASN A 153 10.90 3.10 7.59
C ASN A 153 11.90 2.46 8.57
N ILE A 154 12.81 1.65 8.04
CA ILE A 154 13.75 0.81 8.81
C ILE A 154 15.22 1.21 8.65
N TRP A 155 15.50 2.31 7.95
CA TRP A 155 16.86 2.80 7.78
C TRP A 155 17.37 3.48 9.05
N ALA A 156 18.66 3.28 9.34
CA ALA A 156 19.39 4.06 10.33
C ALA A 156 19.45 5.53 9.90
N ASP A 157 19.29 6.42 10.87
CA ASP A 157 19.31 7.87 10.66
C ASP A 157 20.68 8.34 10.11
N ASP A 158 20.69 9.37 9.26
CA ASP A 158 21.92 10.11 8.96
C ASP A 158 22.12 11.14 10.07
N LEU A 159 22.78 10.73 11.16
CA LEU A 159 22.89 11.55 12.36
C LEU A 159 23.57 12.90 12.10
N ALA A 160 24.45 12.97 11.10
CA ALA A 160 25.12 14.21 10.73
C ALA A 160 24.16 15.19 10.04
N ALA A 161 23.34 14.70 9.09
CA ALA A 161 22.32 15.49 8.42
C ALA A 161 21.22 15.95 9.39
N SER A 162 20.76 15.06 10.26
CA SER A 162 19.78 15.35 11.30
C SER A 162 20.30 16.39 12.29
N LEU A 163 21.54 16.24 12.79
CA LEU A 163 22.14 17.21 13.70
C LEU A 163 22.28 18.60 13.06
N SER A 164 22.69 18.68 11.79
CA SER A 164 22.76 19.95 11.05
C SER A 164 21.40 20.64 10.95
N THR A 165 20.34 19.87 10.64
CA THR A 165 18.97 20.37 10.59
C THR A 165 18.53 20.90 11.94
N LEU A 166 18.75 20.13 13.00
CA LEU A 166 18.41 20.50 14.37
C LEU A 166 19.13 21.77 14.84
N GLN A 167 20.43 21.90 14.57
CA GLN A 167 21.18 23.13 14.88
C GLN A 167 20.60 24.36 14.16
N SER A 168 20.12 24.21 12.92
CA SER A 168 19.45 25.30 12.21
C SER A 168 18.11 25.70 12.86
N LEU A 169 17.39 24.73 13.43
CA LEU A 169 16.11 24.96 14.11
C LEU A 169 16.28 25.51 15.52
N GLU A 170 17.38 25.19 16.20
CA GLU A 170 17.72 25.72 17.52
C GLU A 170 17.86 27.25 17.46
N ALA A 171 18.42 27.78 16.36
CA ALA A 171 18.51 29.22 16.13
C ALA A 171 17.13 29.90 15.98
N VAL A 172 16.08 29.15 15.62
CA VAL A 172 14.71 29.65 15.45
C VAL A 172 13.90 29.52 16.74
N ALA A 173 13.86 28.32 17.33
CA ALA A 173 13.04 28.04 18.51
C ALA A 173 13.70 28.48 19.82
N GLY A 174 15.04 28.49 19.87
CA GLY A 174 15.84 28.68 21.08
C GLY A 174 16.30 27.36 21.71
N LYS A 175 17.43 27.42 22.43
CA LYS A 175 18.16 26.27 22.99
C LYS A 175 17.30 25.32 23.85
N ASP A 176 16.43 25.88 24.69
CA ASP A 176 15.60 25.10 25.63
C ASP A 176 14.19 24.81 25.08
N LYS A 177 13.94 25.08 23.80
CA LYS A 177 12.63 24.94 23.15
C LYS A 177 12.63 23.98 21.97
N LEU A 178 13.79 23.52 21.52
CA LEU A 178 13.90 22.47 20.51
C LEU A 178 13.90 21.09 21.19
N VAL A 179 13.03 20.19 20.74
CA VAL A 179 12.97 18.80 21.18
C VAL A 179 13.21 17.90 19.98
N VAL A 180 14.16 16.97 20.08
CA VAL A 180 14.35 15.94 19.06
C VAL A 180 13.24 14.91 19.18
N SER A 181 12.57 14.59 18.06
CA SER A 181 11.45 13.66 18.02
C SER A 181 11.59 12.67 16.85
N THR A 182 10.69 11.68 16.82
CA THR A 182 10.43 10.87 15.63
C THR A 182 9.47 11.60 14.69
N SER A 183 9.60 11.38 13.40
CA SER A 183 8.71 11.95 12.35
C SER A 183 7.25 11.52 12.50
N CYS A 184 7.00 10.35 13.08
CA CYS A 184 5.68 9.86 13.42
C CYS A 184 5.80 8.79 14.52
N SER A 185 4.67 8.18 14.90
CA SER A 185 4.68 7.00 15.79
C SER A 185 5.53 5.86 15.22
N LEU A 186 6.32 5.22 16.09
CA LEU A 186 7.12 4.03 15.77
C LEU A 186 6.27 2.76 15.58
N MET A 187 4.94 2.84 15.70
CA MET A 187 4.03 1.74 15.34
C MET A 187 4.18 1.30 13.87
N HIS A 188 4.68 2.18 13.01
CA HIS A 188 4.85 1.94 11.58
C HIS A 188 6.23 1.38 11.19
N THR A 189 7.06 1.01 12.16
CA THR A 189 8.33 0.33 11.93
C THR A 189 8.39 -0.99 12.72
N ALA A 190 9.39 -1.81 12.43
CA ALA A 190 9.61 -3.05 13.16
C ALA A 190 10.13 -2.76 14.59
N VAL A 191 10.00 -3.73 15.50
CA VAL A 191 10.21 -3.50 16.94
C VAL A 191 11.70 -3.36 17.31
N ASP A 192 12.51 -4.38 17.04
CA ASP A 192 13.92 -4.38 17.47
C ASP A 192 14.80 -5.21 16.54
N LEU A 193 15.84 -4.58 16.00
CA LEU A 193 16.78 -5.16 15.05
C LEU A 193 17.65 -6.26 15.67
N VAL A 194 17.79 -6.30 17.01
CA VAL A 194 18.56 -7.35 17.69
C VAL A 194 18.01 -8.75 17.40
N ASN A 195 16.72 -8.85 17.07
CA ASN A 195 16.04 -10.10 16.74
C ASN A 195 16.31 -10.58 15.30
N GLU A 196 17.06 -9.81 14.50
CA GLU A 196 17.48 -10.19 13.16
C GLU A 196 18.79 -10.96 13.21
N THR A 197 18.69 -12.29 13.30
CA THR A 197 19.84 -13.21 13.44
C THR A 197 20.37 -13.75 12.12
N LYS A 198 19.72 -13.42 11.00
CA LYS A 198 20.04 -13.97 9.67
C LYS A 198 20.57 -12.93 8.66
N LEU A 199 20.25 -11.65 8.87
CA LEU A 199 20.82 -10.57 8.06
C LEU A 199 22.31 -10.46 8.38
N ASP A 200 23.13 -10.23 7.36
CA ASP A 200 24.56 -9.99 7.52
C ASP A 200 24.83 -8.64 8.19
N ASP A 201 26.00 -8.52 8.83
CA ASP A 201 26.35 -7.34 9.63
C ASP A 201 26.42 -6.05 8.80
N GLU A 202 26.79 -6.14 7.52
CA GLU A 202 26.84 -4.98 6.63
C GLU A 202 25.43 -4.41 6.43
N ILE A 203 24.45 -5.21 5.99
CA ILE A 203 23.06 -4.74 5.88
C ILE A 203 22.53 -4.26 7.23
N LYS A 204 22.74 -5.03 8.31
CA LYS A 204 22.25 -4.65 9.64
C LYS A 204 22.78 -3.29 10.09
N SER A 205 24.02 -2.94 9.72
CA SER A 205 24.58 -1.62 10.05
C SER A 205 23.83 -0.45 9.41
N TRP A 206 23.11 -0.70 8.31
CA TRP A 206 22.31 0.32 7.60
C TRP A 206 20.90 0.48 8.18
N LEU A 207 20.49 -0.40 9.10
CA LEU A 207 19.12 -0.48 9.60
C LEU A 207 19.00 0.03 11.04
N ALA A 208 17.81 0.54 11.37
CA ALA A 208 17.36 0.84 12.71
C ALA A 208 15.87 0.54 12.82
N PHE A 209 15.47 -0.26 13.81
CA PHE A 209 14.07 -0.52 14.15
C PHE A 209 13.64 0.38 15.32
N ALA A 210 12.42 0.27 15.84
CA ALA A 210 11.89 1.17 16.87
C ALA A 210 12.82 1.32 18.08
N ALA A 211 13.36 0.21 18.60
CA ALA A 211 14.30 0.25 19.73
C ALA A 211 15.57 1.08 19.42
N GLN A 212 16.15 0.91 18.23
CA GLN A 212 17.32 1.68 17.79
C GLN A 212 16.96 3.14 17.54
N LYS A 213 15.77 3.43 16.98
CA LYS A 213 15.30 4.79 16.71
C LYS A 213 15.09 5.62 17.97
N VAL A 214 14.65 5.00 19.07
CA VAL A 214 14.61 5.66 20.38
C VAL A 214 16.04 6.05 20.84
N VAL A 215 17.05 5.22 20.57
CA VAL A 215 18.45 5.54 20.85
C VAL A 215 18.96 6.67 19.95
N GLU A 216 18.61 6.67 18.66
CA GLU A 216 18.98 7.74 17.70
C GLU A 216 18.46 9.11 18.16
N VAL A 217 17.18 9.20 18.56
CA VAL A 217 16.59 10.44 19.13
C VAL A 217 17.40 10.93 20.34
N ASN A 218 17.74 10.03 21.26
CA ASN A 218 18.53 10.37 22.45
C ASN A 218 19.97 10.80 22.10
N ALA A 219 20.61 10.15 21.13
CA ALA A 219 21.96 10.49 20.69
C ALA A 219 22.01 11.89 20.07
N LEU A 220 21.04 12.22 19.22
CA LEU A 220 20.87 13.56 18.64
C LEU A 220 20.60 14.61 19.72
N ALA A 221 19.68 14.34 20.66
CA ALA A 221 19.37 15.25 21.76
C ALA A 221 20.60 15.53 22.65
N LYS A 222 21.38 14.50 23.00
CA LYS A 222 22.63 14.66 23.73
C LYS A 222 23.68 15.45 22.95
N ALA A 223 23.77 15.25 21.63
CA ALA A 223 24.68 16.01 20.79
C ALA A 223 24.34 17.51 20.78
N LEU A 224 23.06 17.88 20.69
CA LEU A 224 22.61 19.28 20.83
C LEU A 224 22.95 19.86 22.22
N ALA A 225 22.83 19.05 23.27
CA ALA A 225 23.19 19.44 24.63
C ALA A 225 24.72 19.54 24.86
N GLY A 226 25.56 19.32 23.84
CA GLY A 226 27.03 19.36 23.94
C GLY A 226 27.64 18.09 24.52
N GLN A 227 26.90 16.99 24.59
CA GLN A 227 27.30 15.69 25.13
C GLN A 227 27.31 14.61 24.02
N LYS A 228 27.84 14.97 22.85
CA LYS A 228 27.88 14.09 21.69
C LYS A 228 28.71 12.83 21.97
N ASP A 229 28.11 11.66 21.75
CA ASP A 229 28.82 10.38 21.76
C ASP A 229 29.58 10.21 20.43
N GLU A 230 30.85 10.56 20.43
CA GLU A 230 31.67 10.53 19.21
C GLU A 230 31.84 9.11 18.64
N ALA A 231 31.83 8.07 19.48
CA ALA A 231 31.95 6.69 19.00
C ALA A 231 30.68 6.25 18.26
N TYR A 232 29.50 6.58 18.79
CA TYR A 232 28.23 6.29 18.14
C TYR A 232 28.08 7.02 16.80
N PHE A 233 28.42 8.31 16.75
CA PHE A 233 28.39 9.09 15.51
C PHE A 233 29.41 8.60 14.47
N ALA A 234 30.62 8.20 14.88
CA ALA A 234 31.62 7.65 13.98
C ALA A 234 31.17 6.31 13.38
N ALA A 235 30.56 5.43 14.18
CA ALA A 235 30.00 4.17 13.69
C ALA A 235 28.85 4.39 12.70
N ASN A 236 27.94 5.33 13.00
CA ASN A 236 26.88 5.72 12.08
C ASN A 236 27.44 6.28 10.75
N ALA A 237 28.41 7.19 10.81
CA ALA A 237 29.04 7.74 9.61
C ALA A 237 29.72 6.65 8.75
N ALA A 238 30.38 5.68 9.38
CA ALA A 238 30.96 4.54 8.68
C ALA A 238 29.89 3.66 8.01
N ALA A 239 28.76 3.42 8.67
CA ALA A 239 27.64 2.67 8.10
C ALA A 239 26.98 3.41 6.91
N GLN A 240 26.81 4.73 7.02
CA GLN A 240 26.29 5.56 5.91
C GLN A 240 27.26 5.54 4.72
N ALA A 241 28.57 5.62 4.97
CA ALA A 241 29.59 5.54 3.93
C ALA A 241 29.60 4.16 3.25
N SER A 242 29.58 3.07 4.02
CA SER A 242 29.59 1.72 3.47
C SER A 242 28.37 1.45 2.59
N ARG A 243 27.17 1.90 2.99
CA ARG A 243 25.96 1.83 2.17
C ARG A 243 26.12 2.56 0.84
N ARG A 244 26.58 3.82 0.88
CA ARG A 244 26.75 4.66 -0.32
C ARG A 244 27.76 4.08 -1.32
N SER A 245 28.79 3.38 -0.84
CA SER A 245 29.82 2.77 -1.68
C SER A 245 29.58 1.29 -2.03
N SER A 246 28.54 0.65 -1.49
CA SER A 246 28.38 -0.81 -1.62
C SER A 246 27.98 -1.19 -3.06
N PRO A 247 28.67 -2.16 -3.69
CA PRO A 247 28.27 -2.69 -4.99
C PRO A 247 26.96 -3.52 -4.91
N ARG A 248 26.49 -3.83 -3.70
CA ARG A 248 25.17 -4.43 -3.47
C ARG A 248 24.04 -3.42 -3.66
N VAL A 249 24.34 -2.13 -3.46
CA VAL A 249 23.37 -1.03 -3.53
C VAL A 249 23.26 -0.49 -4.95
N THR A 250 24.39 -0.27 -5.61
CA THR A 250 24.43 0.35 -6.95
C THR A 250 24.81 -0.66 -8.03
N ASN A 251 24.00 -0.73 -9.09
CA ASN A 251 24.26 -1.46 -10.31
C ASN A 251 24.13 -0.52 -11.51
N GLU A 252 25.27 -0.21 -12.16
CA GLU A 252 25.32 0.77 -13.25
C GLU A 252 24.44 0.40 -14.45
N GLU A 253 24.31 -0.89 -14.78
CA GLU A 253 23.47 -1.34 -15.89
C GLU A 253 21.99 -1.08 -15.62
N VAL A 254 21.55 -1.34 -14.38
CA VAL A 254 20.17 -1.09 -13.93
C VAL A 254 19.87 0.41 -13.94
N GLN A 255 20.78 1.23 -13.41
CA GLN A 255 20.64 2.70 -13.39
C GLN A 255 20.52 3.27 -14.82
N LYS A 256 21.40 2.81 -15.73
CA LYS A 256 21.37 3.22 -17.14
C LYS A 256 20.07 2.80 -17.83
N ALA A 257 19.59 1.58 -17.58
CA ALA A 257 18.34 1.09 -18.15
C ALA A 257 17.13 1.87 -17.63
N ALA A 258 17.06 2.16 -16.33
CA ALA A 258 15.99 2.95 -15.74
C ALA A 258 15.98 4.40 -16.24
N ALA A 259 17.16 5.02 -16.38
CA ALA A 259 17.29 6.37 -16.92
C ALA A 259 16.84 6.48 -18.38
N ALA A 260 17.05 5.43 -19.19
CA ALA A 260 16.65 5.38 -20.58
C ALA A 260 15.13 5.33 -20.81
N LEU A 261 14.33 5.07 -19.76
CA LEU A 261 12.86 5.09 -19.83
C LEU A 261 12.28 6.51 -19.88
N LYS A 262 13.09 7.54 -19.57
CA LYS A 262 12.62 8.92 -19.58
C LYS A 262 12.24 9.36 -20.99
N GLY A 263 11.06 9.96 -21.14
CA GLY A 263 10.61 10.62 -22.37
C GLY A 263 9.78 9.76 -23.34
N SER A 264 9.58 8.46 -23.04
CA SER A 264 8.64 7.60 -23.76
C SER A 264 7.46 7.24 -22.86
N ASP A 265 6.26 7.18 -23.43
CA ASP A 265 5.01 6.85 -22.72
C ASP A 265 4.83 5.33 -22.51
N HIS A 266 5.67 4.51 -23.17
CA HIS A 266 5.68 3.04 -23.10
C HIS A 266 4.30 2.39 -23.27
N ARG A 267 3.45 2.96 -24.12
CA ARG A 267 2.19 2.32 -24.52
C ARG A 267 2.43 1.25 -25.58
N ARG A 268 1.51 0.29 -25.64
CA ARG A 268 1.42 -0.63 -26.79
C ARG A 268 0.93 0.17 -28.00
N ALA A 269 1.51 -0.09 -29.17
CA ALA A 269 1.27 0.71 -30.37
C ALA A 269 -0.19 0.60 -30.88
N THR A 270 -0.76 -0.59 -30.82
CA THR A 270 -2.13 -0.88 -31.25
C THR A 270 -3.12 -0.47 -30.15
N THR A 271 -4.25 0.15 -30.50
CA THR A 271 -5.28 0.56 -29.53
C THR A 271 -5.93 -0.66 -28.86
N VAL A 272 -6.37 -0.50 -27.60
CA VAL A 272 -7.01 -1.58 -26.84
C VAL A 272 -8.17 -2.25 -27.58
N ALA A 273 -9.00 -1.48 -28.28
CA ALA A 273 -10.11 -2.02 -29.07
C ALA A 273 -9.63 -2.99 -30.18
N ALA A 274 -8.59 -2.61 -30.94
CA ALA A 274 -8.05 -3.47 -31.99
C ALA A 274 -7.28 -4.68 -31.42
N ARG A 275 -6.64 -4.54 -30.25
CA ARG A 275 -6.02 -5.67 -29.54
C ARG A 275 -7.07 -6.66 -29.04
N LEU A 276 -8.18 -6.18 -28.49
CA LEU A 276 -9.30 -7.03 -28.05
C LEU A 276 -9.86 -7.86 -29.21
N ASP A 277 -9.93 -7.34 -30.43
CA ASP A 277 -10.33 -8.12 -31.61
C ASP A 277 -9.32 -9.25 -31.93
N ALA A 278 -8.02 -8.97 -31.84
CA ALA A 278 -6.97 -9.97 -32.07
C ALA A 278 -6.97 -11.05 -30.97
N GLN A 279 -7.16 -10.64 -29.73
CA GLN A 279 -7.28 -11.52 -28.56
C GLN A 279 -8.52 -12.40 -28.67
N GLN A 280 -9.67 -11.83 -29.05
CA GLN A 280 -10.90 -12.58 -29.21
C GLN A 280 -10.78 -13.67 -30.29
N LYS A 281 -10.09 -13.39 -31.40
CA LYS A 281 -9.78 -14.39 -32.44
C LYS A 281 -8.90 -15.52 -31.93
N LYS A 282 -7.94 -15.23 -31.04
CA LYS A 282 -7.01 -16.23 -30.50
C LYS A 282 -7.58 -17.04 -29.35
N LEU A 283 -8.28 -16.37 -28.43
CA LEU A 283 -8.82 -16.97 -27.20
C LEU A 283 -10.22 -17.57 -27.39
N ASN A 284 -10.98 -17.09 -28.38
CA ASN A 284 -12.33 -17.56 -28.71
C ASN A 284 -13.27 -17.67 -27.49
N LEU A 285 -13.25 -16.64 -26.64
CA LEU A 285 -14.02 -16.63 -25.40
C LEU A 285 -15.51 -16.38 -25.66
N PRO A 286 -16.43 -16.98 -24.89
CA PRO A 286 -17.83 -16.61 -24.96
C PRO A 286 -18.07 -15.19 -24.41
N VAL A 287 -19.23 -14.61 -24.73
CA VAL A 287 -19.68 -13.38 -24.05
C VAL A 287 -19.82 -13.61 -22.55
N LEU A 288 -19.56 -12.59 -21.74
CA LEU A 288 -19.48 -12.70 -20.28
C LEU A 288 -18.49 -13.78 -19.81
N PRO A 289 -17.22 -13.78 -20.25
CA PRO A 289 -16.25 -14.79 -19.85
C PRO A 289 -16.11 -14.84 -18.32
N THR A 290 -16.02 -16.06 -17.79
CA THR A 290 -15.83 -16.35 -16.38
C THR A 290 -14.37 -16.60 -16.05
N THR A 291 -13.91 -16.07 -14.93
CA THR A 291 -12.57 -16.35 -14.41
C THR A 291 -12.54 -16.19 -12.88
N THR A 292 -11.39 -16.46 -12.27
CA THR A 292 -11.10 -16.09 -10.88
C THR A 292 -9.87 -15.19 -10.83
N ILE A 293 -9.65 -14.53 -9.70
CA ILE A 293 -8.61 -13.50 -9.61
C ILE A 293 -7.20 -14.13 -9.60
N GLY A 294 -6.95 -15.19 -8.82
CA GLY A 294 -5.62 -15.81 -8.74
C GLY A 294 -5.57 -16.96 -7.74
N SER A 295 -5.27 -16.65 -6.48
CA SER A 295 -5.11 -17.66 -5.44
C SER A 295 -6.35 -18.52 -5.17
N PHE A 296 -6.10 -19.79 -4.82
CA PHE A 296 -7.10 -20.74 -4.29
C PHE A 296 -6.88 -21.01 -2.79
N PRO A 297 -7.83 -21.65 -2.08
CA PRO A 297 -7.74 -21.93 -0.64
C PRO A 297 -6.39 -22.50 -0.18
N GLN A 298 -5.71 -21.82 0.74
CA GLN A 298 -4.44 -22.31 1.28
C GLN A 298 -4.66 -23.31 2.43
N THR A 299 -4.60 -24.60 2.10
CA THR A 299 -4.80 -25.72 3.03
C THR A 299 -3.68 -25.85 4.08
N VAL A 300 -3.98 -26.55 5.18
CA VAL A 300 -2.97 -26.88 6.22
C VAL A 300 -1.81 -27.66 5.61
N GLU A 301 -2.13 -28.59 4.70
CA GLU A 301 -1.16 -29.43 4.02
C GLU A 301 -0.22 -28.62 3.12
N LEU A 302 -0.76 -27.68 2.33
CA LEU A 302 0.06 -26.80 1.49
C LEU A 302 1.00 -25.92 2.32
N ARG A 303 0.52 -25.41 3.47
CA ARG A 303 1.36 -24.66 4.41
C ARG A 303 2.44 -25.53 5.02
N ARG A 304 2.14 -26.80 5.34
CA ARG A 304 3.09 -27.78 5.87
C ARG A 304 4.21 -28.05 4.86
N VAL A 305 3.87 -28.37 3.62
CA VAL A 305 4.83 -28.65 2.53
C VAL A 305 5.79 -27.48 2.31
N ARG A 306 5.27 -26.25 2.17
CA ARG A 306 6.12 -25.04 2.00
C ARG A 306 7.05 -24.81 3.20
N ARG A 307 6.55 -24.98 4.41
CA ARG A 307 7.35 -24.82 5.64
C ARG A 307 8.46 -25.86 5.72
N GLU A 308 8.17 -27.11 5.36
CA GLU A 308 9.16 -28.20 5.38
C GLU A 308 10.23 -27.99 4.31
N TYR A 309 9.86 -27.52 3.11
CA TYR A 309 10.83 -27.14 2.09
C TYR A 309 11.74 -25.98 2.54
N LYS A 310 11.16 -24.89 3.08
CA LYS A 310 11.95 -23.75 3.63
C LYS A 310 12.84 -24.17 4.80
N ALA A 311 12.47 -25.22 5.54
CA ALA A 311 13.26 -25.83 6.60
C ALA A 311 14.24 -26.92 6.12
N LYS A 312 14.37 -27.14 4.80
CA LYS A 312 15.22 -28.17 4.18
C LYS A 312 14.93 -29.60 4.68
N LYS A 313 13.67 -29.90 5.01
CA LYS A 313 13.21 -31.21 5.50
C LYS A 313 12.73 -32.15 4.38
N ILE A 314 12.35 -31.60 3.25
CA ILE A 314 11.96 -32.33 2.04
C ILE A 314 12.82 -31.84 0.87
N SER A 315 12.99 -32.67 -0.16
CA SER A 315 13.75 -32.32 -1.34
C SER A 315 13.00 -31.33 -2.23
N GLU A 316 13.72 -30.70 -3.16
CA GLU A 316 13.08 -29.81 -4.16
C GLU A 316 12.15 -30.60 -5.09
N GLU A 317 12.50 -31.83 -5.45
CA GLU A 317 11.68 -32.70 -6.28
C GLU A 317 10.37 -33.09 -5.57
N GLU A 318 10.44 -33.41 -4.27
CA GLU A 318 9.25 -33.68 -3.44
C GLU A 318 8.34 -32.45 -3.34
N TYR A 319 8.94 -31.27 -3.10
CA TYR A 319 8.22 -30.00 -3.10
C TYR A 319 7.54 -29.74 -4.44
N ILE A 320 8.28 -29.87 -5.54
CA ILE A 320 7.76 -29.64 -6.88
C ILE A 320 6.61 -30.59 -7.22
N SER A 321 6.75 -31.87 -6.86
CA SER A 321 5.69 -32.86 -7.07
C SER A 321 4.42 -32.50 -6.33
N ALA A 322 4.52 -32.11 -5.05
CA ALA A 322 3.38 -31.73 -4.23
C ALA A 322 2.66 -30.48 -4.76
N ILE A 323 3.42 -29.47 -5.20
CA ILE A 323 2.85 -28.26 -5.80
C ILE A 323 2.16 -28.57 -7.14
N LYS A 324 2.76 -29.40 -8.00
CA LYS A 324 2.13 -29.85 -9.25
C LYS A 324 0.81 -30.60 -9.01
N GLU A 325 0.75 -31.40 -7.96
CA GLU A 325 -0.49 -32.10 -7.58
C GLU A 325 -1.59 -31.11 -7.18
N GLU A 326 -1.27 -30.07 -6.40
CA GLU A 326 -2.23 -29.03 -6.03
C GLU A 326 -2.70 -28.23 -7.25
N ILE A 327 -1.79 -27.85 -8.15
CA ILE A 327 -2.14 -27.19 -9.42
C ILE A 327 -3.11 -28.07 -10.22
N SER A 328 -2.82 -29.37 -10.35
CA SER A 328 -3.69 -30.31 -11.06
C SER A 328 -5.10 -30.39 -10.44
N LYS A 329 -5.21 -30.40 -9.11
CA LYS A 329 -6.51 -30.34 -8.41
C LYS A 329 -7.27 -29.05 -8.72
N VAL A 330 -6.58 -27.90 -8.69
CA VAL A 330 -7.16 -26.59 -8.98
C VAL A 330 -7.63 -26.50 -10.44
N VAL A 331 -6.84 -26.99 -11.39
CA VAL A 331 -7.21 -27.06 -12.81
C VAL A 331 -8.46 -27.93 -12.98
N LYS A 332 -8.46 -29.15 -12.43
CA LYS A 332 -9.59 -30.08 -12.52
C LYS A 332 -10.89 -29.48 -11.98
N ILE A 333 -10.84 -28.82 -10.81
CA ILE A 333 -12.01 -28.16 -10.23
C ILE A 333 -12.55 -27.08 -11.16
N GLN A 334 -11.69 -26.25 -11.75
CA GLN A 334 -12.15 -25.18 -12.63
C GLN A 334 -12.71 -25.71 -13.96
N GLU A 335 -12.15 -26.79 -14.50
CA GLU A 335 -12.70 -27.47 -15.68
C GLU A 335 -14.06 -28.11 -15.39
N GLU A 336 -14.23 -28.77 -14.23
CA GLU A 336 -15.52 -29.31 -13.76
C GLU A 336 -16.57 -28.20 -13.61
N LEU A 337 -16.15 -27.01 -13.21
CA LEU A 337 -17.01 -25.83 -13.09
C LEU A 337 -17.27 -25.12 -14.42
N ASP A 338 -16.58 -25.50 -15.50
CA ASP A 338 -16.66 -24.86 -16.82
C ASP A 338 -16.29 -23.36 -16.82
N ILE A 339 -15.25 -23.00 -16.07
CA ILE A 339 -14.68 -21.65 -16.05
C ILE A 339 -13.91 -21.40 -17.35
N ASP A 340 -14.06 -20.23 -17.98
CA ASP A 340 -13.51 -19.96 -19.32
C ASP A 340 -12.01 -19.69 -19.32
N VAL A 341 -11.51 -18.91 -18.35
CA VAL A 341 -10.09 -18.58 -18.19
C VAL A 341 -9.62 -19.01 -16.80
N LEU A 342 -8.62 -19.89 -16.76
CA LEU A 342 -8.19 -20.56 -15.52
C LEU A 342 -7.01 -19.86 -14.86
N VAL A 343 -6.83 -20.15 -13.57
CA VAL A 343 -5.64 -19.80 -12.78
C VAL A 343 -5.01 -21.06 -12.18
N HIS A 344 -3.73 -21.03 -11.85
CA HIS A 344 -3.05 -22.19 -11.22
C HIS A 344 -3.25 -22.26 -9.70
N GLY A 345 -3.84 -21.23 -9.10
CA GLY A 345 -4.19 -21.19 -7.67
C GLY A 345 -3.07 -20.69 -6.74
N GLU A 346 -1.89 -20.36 -7.29
CA GLU A 346 -0.72 -19.85 -6.55
C GLU A 346 -0.30 -20.68 -5.31
N PRO A 347 -0.33 -22.04 -5.35
CA PRO A 347 0.00 -22.86 -4.19
C PRO A 347 1.43 -22.64 -3.69
N GLU A 348 2.37 -22.35 -4.59
CA GLU A 348 3.78 -22.06 -4.29
C GLU A 348 3.97 -20.77 -3.48
N ARG A 349 3.04 -19.82 -3.55
CA ARG A 349 3.22 -18.45 -3.04
C ARG A 349 2.63 -18.25 -1.65
N ASN A 350 3.49 -17.92 -0.69
CA ASN A 350 3.01 -17.56 0.65
C ASN A 350 2.48 -16.13 0.70
N ASP A 351 3.14 -15.20 0.04
CA ASP A 351 2.80 -13.78 0.01
C ASP A 351 3.13 -13.22 -1.38
N MET A 352 2.33 -12.27 -1.85
CA MET A 352 2.43 -11.77 -3.23
C MET A 352 3.58 -10.78 -3.44
N VAL A 353 4.26 -10.31 -2.39
CA VAL A 353 5.44 -9.47 -2.53
C VAL A 353 6.69 -10.23 -2.09
N GLU A 354 6.61 -11.01 -1.00
CA GLU A 354 7.74 -11.85 -0.54
C GLU A 354 8.21 -12.80 -1.65
N TYR A 355 7.27 -13.46 -2.34
CA TYR A 355 7.61 -14.45 -3.38
C TYR A 355 8.43 -13.85 -4.53
N PHE A 356 8.11 -12.64 -5.00
CA PHE A 356 8.88 -12.00 -6.06
C PHE A 356 10.19 -11.43 -5.52
N GLY A 357 10.16 -10.75 -4.38
CA GLY A 357 11.38 -10.19 -3.79
C GLY A 357 12.45 -11.26 -3.50
N GLU A 358 12.07 -12.48 -3.09
CA GLU A 358 13.01 -13.59 -2.82
C GLU A 358 13.80 -14.00 -4.09
N GLN A 359 13.33 -13.58 -5.27
CA GLN A 359 13.90 -13.92 -6.57
C GLN A 359 14.46 -12.70 -7.31
N LEU A 360 14.44 -11.52 -6.70
CA LEU A 360 14.97 -10.28 -7.25
C LEU A 360 16.25 -9.85 -6.53
N SER A 361 17.20 -9.29 -7.28
CA SER A 361 18.32 -8.56 -6.68
C SER A 361 17.83 -7.27 -6.01
N GLY A 362 18.61 -6.74 -5.06
CA GLY A 362 18.27 -5.52 -4.33
C GLY A 362 17.28 -5.71 -3.17
N PHE A 363 16.85 -6.95 -2.89
CA PHE A 363 15.95 -7.30 -1.78
C PHE A 363 16.65 -8.03 -0.63
N ALA A 364 16.23 -7.74 0.60
CA ALA A 364 16.57 -8.48 1.81
C ALA A 364 15.30 -8.82 2.62
N PHE A 365 15.39 -9.86 3.45
CA PHE A 365 14.25 -10.41 4.19
C PHE A 365 14.57 -10.54 5.68
N THR A 366 13.69 -9.97 6.49
CA THR A 366 13.78 -10.05 7.95
C THR A 366 13.23 -11.39 8.46
N ALA A 367 13.72 -11.83 9.62
CA ALA A 367 13.16 -12.92 10.39
C ALA A 367 11.95 -12.44 11.22
N ASN A 368 12.10 -11.30 11.91
CA ASN A 368 11.20 -10.78 12.94
C ASN A 368 10.81 -9.30 12.74
N GLY A 369 11.05 -8.72 11.57
CA GLY A 369 10.68 -7.35 11.21
C GLY A 369 9.17 -7.14 10.99
N TRP A 370 8.35 -7.54 11.96
CA TRP A 370 6.89 -7.45 11.91
C TRP A 370 6.40 -6.03 12.20
N VAL A 371 5.39 -5.60 11.46
CA VAL A 371 4.67 -4.34 11.63
C VAL A 371 3.19 -4.65 11.77
N GLN A 372 2.51 -4.00 12.72
CA GLN A 372 1.07 -4.14 12.86
C GLN A 372 0.36 -3.54 11.64
N SER A 373 -0.55 -4.30 11.03
CA SER A 373 -1.37 -3.83 9.91
C SER A 373 -2.77 -3.45 10.40
N TYR A 374 -3.49 -4.39 11.01
CA TYR A 374 -4.79 -4.14 11.62
C TYR A 374 -5.12 -5.19 12.68
N GLY A 375 -5.83 -4.79 13.74
CA GLY A 375 -6.15 -5.69 14.86
C GLY A 375 -4.91 -6.39 15.39
N SER A 376 -4.90 -7.72 15.42
CA SER A 376 -3.73 -8.54 15.78
C SER A 376 -2.92 -9.03 14.57
N ARG A 377 -3.29 -8.65 13.33
CA ARG A 377 -2.59 -9.10 12.13
C ARG A 377 -1.39 -8.19 11.86
N CYS A 378 -0.23 -8.82 11.73
CA CYS A 378 1.01 -8.17 11.33
C CYS A 378 1.41 -8.57 9.90
N VAL A 379 2.21 -7.72 9.28
CA VAL A 379 2.91 -7.97 8.03
C VAL A 379 4.42 -7.92 8.27
N LYS A 380 5.20 -8.57 7.41
CA LYS A 380 6.65 -8.53 7.47
C LYS A 380 7.19 -8.06 6.10
N PRO A 381 7.22 -6.75 5.86
CA PRO A 381 7.58 -6.20 4.56
C PRO A 381 9.01 -6.60 4.17
N PRO A 382 9.27 -6.96 2.90
CA PRO A 382 10.63 -7.08 2.38
C PRO A 382 11.35 -5.74 2.43
N ILE A 383 12.69 -5.76 2.41
CA ILE A 383 13.52 -4.55 2.38
C ILE A 383 14.12 -4.42 0.98
N ILE A 384 13.87 -3.29 0.30
CA ILE A 384 14.57 -2.95 -0.94
C ILE A 384 15.79 -2.11 -0.54
N TYR A 385 16.98 -2.70 -0.54
CA TYR A 385 18.20 -2.01 -0.11
C TYR A 385 19.07 -1.49 -1.27
N GLY A 386 18.86 -2.00 -2.48
CA GLY A 386 19.72 -1.73 -3.63
C GLY A 386 18.97 -1.78 -4.95
N ASP A 387 19.72 -1.68 -6.04
CA ASP A 387 19.18 -1.69 -7.39
C ASP A 387 18.54 -3.03 -7.74
N VAL A 388 17.31 -2.97 -8.26
CA VAL A 388 16.47 -4.14 -8.51
C VAL A 388 16.69 -4.68 -9.91
N SER A 389 16.95 -5.98 -10.01
CA SER A 389 17.00 -6.69 -11.29
C SER A 389 16.51 -8.13 -11.14
N ARG A 390 16.07 -8.72 -12.25
CA ARG A 390 15.62 -10.12 -12.30
C ARG A 390 16.76 -11.03 -12.82
N PRO A 391 17.41 -11.83 -11.95
CA PRO A 391 18.47 -12.74 -12.38
C PRO A 391 17.94 -13.97 -13.14
N ASN A 392 16.81 -14.54 -12.73
CA ASN A 392 16.23 -15.75 -13.31
C ASN A 392 14.70 -15.60 -13.49
N PRO A 393 14.07 -16.36 -14.41
CA PRO A 393 12.62 -16.44 -14.50
C PRO A 393 12.01 -16.91 -13.17
N MET A 394 10.91 -16.28 -12.76
CA MET A 394 10.35 -16.45 -11.41
C MET A 394 9.14 -17.40 -11.38
N THR A 395 8.24 -17.23 -12.34
CA THR A 395 6.89 -17.84 -12.37
C THR A 395 6.66 -18.74 -13.57
N VAL A 396 7.50 -18.60 -14.61
CA VAL A 396 7.38 -19.30 -15.90
C VAL A 396 7.22 -20.81 -15.72
N PHE A 397 8.00 -21.43 -14.83
CA PHE A 397 7.94 -22.88 -14.59
C PHE A 397 6.53 -23.33 -14.16
N TRP A 398 5.92 -22.64 -13.20
CA TRP A 398 4.61 -22.98 -12.68
C TRP A 398 3.51 -22.69 -13.69
N SER A 399 3.53 -21.51 -14.30
CA SER A 399 2.52 -21.12 -15.29
C SER A 399 2.54 -22.02 -16.51
N LYS A 400 3.73 -22.36 -17.05
CA LYS A 400 3.87 -23.30 -18.17
C LYS A 400 3.38 -24.70 -17.81
N THR A 401 3.71 -25.17 -16.61
CA THR A 401 3.22 -26.47 -16.12
C THR A 401 1.70 -26.47 -16.02
N ALA A 402 1.10 -25.43 -15.44
CA ALA A 402 -0.35 -25.32 -15.31
C ALA A 402 -1.05 -25.25 -16.67
N GLN A 403 -0.54 -24.45 -17.61
CA GLN A 403 -1.07 -24.36 -18.97
C GLN A 403 -1.01 -25.71 -19.71
N SER A 404 0.00 -26.55 -19.44
CA SER A 404 0.09 -27.88 -20.07
C SER A 404 -0.95 -28.89 -19.56
N MET A 405 -1.65 -28.58 -18.47
CA MET A 405 -2.66 -29.47 -17.86
C MET A 405 -4.08 -29.22 -18.39
N THR A 406 -4.29 -28.19 -19.22
CA THR A 406 -5.61 -27.81 -19.73
C THR A 406 -5.52 -27.25 -21.15
N ALA A 407 -6.60 -27.38 -21.92
CA ALA A 407 -6.74 -26.70 -23.20
C ALA A 407 -7.27 -25.25 -23.07
N ARG A 408 -7.78 -24.87 -21.89
CA ARG A 408 -8.28 -23.51 -21.65
C ARG A 408 -7.14 -22.52 -21.43
N PRO A 409 -7.34 -21.23 -21.72
CA PRO A 409 -6.35 -20.20 -21.39
C PRO A 409 -6.03 -20.21 -19.89
N MET A 410 -4.75 -20.33 -19.55
CA MET A 410 -4.22 -20.23 -18.20
C MET A 410 -3.62 -18.83 -18.00
N LYS A 411 -3.97 -18.19 -16.88
CA LYS A 411 -3.42 -16.89 -16.49
C LYS A 411 -2.01 -17.03 -15.91
N GLY A 412 -1.05 -16.28 -16.46
CA GLY A 412 0.18 -15.91 -15.76
C GLY A 412 -0.15 -14.91 -14.67
N MET A 413 0.46 -15.04 -13.48
CA MET A 413 0.10 -14.22 -12.31
C MET A 413 1.33 -13.48 -11.81
N LEU A 414 1.31 -12.15 -11.84
CA LEU A 414 2.40 -11.29 -11.40
C LEU A 414 1.88 -10.22 -10.44
N THR A 415 2.74 -9.77 -9.54
CA THR A 415 2.50 -8.56 -8.76
C THR A 415 3.12 -7.37 -9.47
N GLY A 416 2.36 -6.29 -9.59
CA GLY A 416 2.79 -5.07 -10.25
C GLY A 416 3.90 -4.33 -9.48
N PRO A 417 4.69 -3.51 -10.19
CA PRO A 417 5.85 -2.82 -9.62
C PRO A 417 5.48 -1.82 -8.51
N VAL A 418 4.31 -1.18 -8.58
CA VAL A 418 3.87 -0.20 -7.57
C VAL A 418 3.52 -0.92 -6.27
N THR A 419 2.90 -2.09 -6.35
CA THR A 419 2.56 -2.92 -5.18
C THR A 419 3.80 -3.50 -4.52
N ILE A 420 4.75 -4.05 -5.31
CA ILE A 420 6.03 -4.52 -4.77
C ILE A 420 6.75 -3.39 -4.03
N LEU A 421 6.72 -2.16 -4.58
CA LEU A 421 7.29 -0.98 -3.94
C LEU A 421 6.55 -0.56 -2.66
N ASN A 422 5.22 -0.44 -2.71
CA ASN A 422 4.43 0.11 -1.60
C ASN A 422 4.37 -0.83 -0.39
N TRP A 423 4.41 -2.14 -0.60
CA TRP A 423 4.40 -3.15 0.46
C TRP A 423 5.80 -3.66 0.86
N SER A 424 6.84 -2.92 0.47
CA SER A 424 8.22 -3.12 0.94
C SER A 424 8.71 -1.90 1.73
N PHE A 425 9.69 -2.12 2.61
CA PHE A 425 10.52 -1.05 3.14
C PHE A 425 11.49 -0.59 2.05
N VAL A 426 11.12 0.49 1.37
CA VAL A 426 11.89 1.05 0.25
C VAL A 426 13.10 1.82 0.76
N ARG A 427 14.24 1.67 0.07
CA ARG A 427 15.42 2.53 0.20
C ARG A 427 15.06 4.03 0.18
N ASN A 428 15.73 4.80 1.04
CA ASN A 428 15.51 6.24 1.25
C ASN A 428 16.62 7.14 0.68
N ASP A 429 17.50 6.60 -0.15
CA ASP A 429 18.65 7.25 -0.78
C ASP A 429 18.41 7.62 -2.26
N GLN A 430 17.22 7.32 -2.80
CA GLN A 430 16.77 7.76 -4.11
C GLN A 430 15.23 7.93 -4.16
N PRO A 431 14.67 8.65 -5.14
CA PRO A 431 13.23 8.78 -5.30
C PRO A 431 12.52 7.43 -5.51
N ARG A 432 11.30 7.30 -4.97
CA ARG A 432 10.47 6.09 -5.09
C ARG A 432 10.22 5.66 -6.54
N PHE A 433 10.01 6.62 -7.45
CA PHE A 433 9.73 6.34 -8.85
C PHE A 433 10.92 5.69 -9.57
N GLU A 434 12.16 6.04 -9.21
CA GLU A 434 13.36 5.41 -9.79
C GLU A 434 13.44 3.95 -9.40
N THR A 435 13.21 3.62 -8.12
CA THR A 435 13.11 2.22 -7.67
C THR A 435 11.94 1.49 -8.36
N CYS A 436 10.80 2.16 -8.54
CA CYS A 436 9.63 1.57 -9.21
C CYS A 436 9.93 1.18 -10.66
N TYR A 437 10.64 2.02 -11.41
CA TYR A 437 11.06 1.71 -12.78
C TYR A 437 12.01 0.52 -12.86
N GLN A 438 12.92 0.36 -11.90
CA GLN A 438 13.78 -0.82 -11.84
C GLN A 438 12.96 -2.10 -11.63
N ILE A 439 11.97 -2.06 -10.73
CA ILE A 439 11.04 -3.18 -10.54
C ILE A 439 10.24 -3.43 -11.82
N ALA A 440 9.75 -2.38 -12.48
CA ALA A 440 8.98 -2.50 -13.72
C ALA A 440 9.79 -3.18 -14.84
N LEU A 441 11.08 -2.86 -14.98
CA LEU A 441 12.00 -3.53 -15.92
C LEU A 441 12.22 -5.00 -15.56
N ALA A 442 12.32 -5.34 -14.27
CA ALA A 442 12.43 -6.72 -13.82
C ALA A 442 11.17 -7.53 -14.13
N ILE A 443 9.99 -6.96 -13.87
CA ILE A 443 8.69 -7.58 -14.18
C ILE A 443 8.46 -7.66 -15.70
N LYS A 444 8.92 -6.67 -16.48
CA LYS A 444 8.86 -6.69 -17.95
C LYS A 444 9.48 -7.96 -18.53
N LYS A 445 10.67 -8.33 -18.07
CA LYS A 445 11.34 -9.57 -18.51
C LYS A 445 10.52 -10.82 -18.16
N GLU A 446 9.84 -10.81 -17.02
CA GLU A 446 8.99 -11.93 -16.60
C GLU A 446 7.73 -12.05 -17.46
N VAL A 447 7.11 -10.92 -17.81
CA VAL A 447 5.95 -10.87 -18.72
C VAL A 447 6.34 -11.42 -20.11
N GLU A 448 7.48 -10.98 -20.64
CA GLU A 448 7.99 -11.43 -21.94
C GLU A 448 8.31 -12.93 -21.95
N ASP A 449 8.89 -13.47 -20.87
CA ASP A 449 9.16 -14.90 -20.77
C ASP A 449 7.89 -15.75 -20.59
N LEU A 450 6.87 -15.24 -19.89
CA LEU A 450 5.56 -15.91 -19.80
C LEU A 450 4.91 -15.99 -21.18
N GLU A 451 4.93 -14.90 -21.95
CA GLU A 451 4.42 -14.89 -23.33
C GLU A 451 5.19 -15.89 -24.21
N ALA A 452 6.53 -15.88 -24.13
CA ALA A 452 7.39 -16.80 -24.86
C ALA A 452 7.17 -18.28 -24.46
N ALA A 453 6.76 -18.53 -23.21
CA ALA A 453 6.38 -19.85 -22.72
C ALA A 453 4.97 -20.30 -23.16
N GLY A 454 4.24 -19.47 -23.90
CA GLY A 454 2.93 -19.77 -24.48
C GLY A 454 1.75 -19.25 -23.66
N ILE A 455 1.98 -18.51 -22.58
CA ILE A 455 0.91 -17.94 -21.75
C ILE A 455 0.29 -16.74 -22.48
N GLN A 456 -1.01 -16.85 -22.77
CA GLN A 456 -1.74 -15.85 -23.60
C GLN A 456 -2.53 -14.83 -22.79
N VAL A 457 -2.72 -15.08 -21.50
CA VAL A 457 -3.38 -14.16 -20.57
C VAL A 457 -2.43 -13.95 -19.40
N ILE A 458 -1.98 -12.72 -19.17
CA ILE A 458 -1.05 -12.39 -18.08
C ILE A 458 -1.71 -11.33 -17.21
N GLN A 459 -1.88 -11.65 -15.93
CA GLN A 459 -2.41 -10.74 -14.94
C GLN A 459 -1.28 -10.12 -14.13
N ILE A 460 -1.32 -8.79 -13.99
CA ILE A 460 -0.36 -7.98 -13.25
C ILE A 460 -1.14 -7.16 -12.21
N ASP A 461 -1.08 -7.57 -10.95
CA ASP A 461 -1.95 -7.03 -9.90
C ASP A 461 -1.34 -5.80 -9.22
N GLU A 462 -2.08 -4.69 -9.22
CA GLU A 462 -1.71 -3.45 -8.55
C GLU A 462 -2.62 -3.16 -7.35
N ALA A 463 -2.60 -4.10 -6.39
CA ALA A 463 -3.40 -4.05 -5.17
C ALA A 463 -3.11 -2.81 -4.30
N ALA A 464 -1.89 -2.24 -4.37
CA ALA A 464 -1.48 -1.08 -3.58
C ALA A 464 -1.33 0.20 -4.42
N LEU A 465 -1.95 0.28 -5.61
CA LEU A 465 -1.86 1.48 -6.46
C LEU A 465 -2.32 2.74 -5.74
N ARG A 466 -3.42 2.66 -4.98
CA ARG A 466 -3.99 3.82 -4.28
C ARG A 466 -3.28 4.11 -2.96
N GLU A 467 -2.71 3.10 -2.31
CA GLU A 467 -2.05 3.24 -1.00
C GLU A 467 -0.83 4.17 -1.02
N GLY A 468 -0.17 4.30 -2.18
CA GLY A 468 0.95 5.23 -2.35
C GLY A 468 0.55 6.66 -2.67
N LEU A 469 -0.75 6.97 -2.82
CA LEU A 469 -1.19 8.35 -3.11
C LEU A 469 -0.70 9.31 -2.02
N PRO A 470 -0.06 10.43 -2.40
CA PRO A 470 0.25 11.50 -1.46
C PRO A 470 -1.01 12.01 -0.76
N LEU A 471 -0.87 12.55 0.46
CA LEU A 471 -2.00 13.13 1.19
C LEU A 471 -2.48 14.46 0.60
N ARG A 472 -1.59 15.16 -0.14
CA ARG A 472 -1.84 16.43 -0.80
C ARG A 472 -2.35 16.19 -2.22
N LYS A 473 -3.53 16.72 -2.55
CA LYS A 473 -4.16 16.56 -3.88
C LYS A 473 -3.28 17.05 -5.03
N SER A 474 -2.54 18.13 -4.80
CA SER A 474 -1.62 18.70 -5.80
C SER A 474 -0.49 17.76 -6.20
N GLU A 475 -0.18 16.74 -5.39
CA GLU A 475 0.90 15.79 -5.64
C GLU A 475 0.39 14.47 -6.24
N HIS A 476 -0.93 14.25 -6.28
CA HIS A 476 -1.54 13.04 -6.85
C HIS A 476 -1.13 12.81 -8.30
N ALA A 477 -1.15 13.88 -9.13
CA ALA A 477 -0.86 13.77 -10.55
C ALA A 477 0.55 13.22 -10.81
N PHE A 478 1.55 13.72 -10.08
CA PHE A 478 2.92 13.25 -10.20
C PHE A 478 3.05 11.78 -9.78
N TYR A 479 2.42 11.38 -8.67
CA TYR A 479 2.41 9.98 -8.24
C TYR A 479 1.78 9.05 -9.28
N LEU A 480 0.57 9.39 -9.72
CA LEU A 480 -0.22 8.58 -10.64
C LEU A 480 0.49 8.44 -12.00
N ASP A 481 1.15 9.50 -12.47
CA ASP A 481 1.92 9.48 -13.72
C ASP A 481 3.00 8.39 -13.69
N TRP A 482 3.93 8.43 -12.72
CA TRP A 482 4.99 7.43 -12.68
C TRP A 482 4.48 6.03 -12.29
N ALA A 483 3.44 5.93 -11.46
CA ALA A 483 2.86 4.65 -11.07
C ALA A 483 2.23 3.92 -12.26
N VAL A 484 1.43 4.64 -13.05
CA VAL A 484 0.82 4.13 -14.28
C VAL A 484 1.86 3.87 -15.35
N HIS A 485 2.87 4.74 -15.47
CA HIS A 485 4.00 4.52 -16.37
C HIS A 485 4.76 3.23 -16.01
N SER A 486 5.08 2.99 -14.73
CA SER A 486 5.68 1.75 -14.25
C SER A 486 4.87 0.52 -14.64
N PHE A 487 3.54 0.57 -14.47
CA PHE A 487 2.67 -0.51 -14.92
C PHE A 487 2.82 -0.76 -16.43
N ARG A 488 2.74 0.28 -17.28
CA ARG A 488 2.87 0.13 -18.74
C ARG A 488 4.21 -0.44 -19.19
N ILE A 489 5.31 -0.03 -18.55
CA ILE A 489 6.65 -0.57 -18.82
C ILE A 489 6.65 -2.10 -18.72
N THR A 490 5.90 -2.69 -17.78
CA THR A 490 5.86 -4.16 -17.59
C THR A 490 5.37 -4.93 -18.80
N ASN A 491 4.52 -4.36 -19.64
CA ASN A 491 3.81 -5.11 -20.68
C ASN A 491 3.78 -4.42 -22.05
N CYS A 492 4.45 -3.28 -22.22
CA CYS A 492 4.53 -2.57 -23.49
C CYS A 492 5.11 -3.40 -24.66
N GLY A 493 5.83 -4.49 -24.36
CA GLY A 493 6.47 -5.37 -25.34
C GLY A 493 5.65 -6.58 -25.78
N VAL A 494 4.47 -6.82 -25.21
CA VAL A 494 3.68 -8.03 -25.52
C VAL A 494 2.92 -7.91 -26.83
N GLN A 495 2.73 -9.04 -27.51
CA GLN A 495 2.01 -9.14 -28.78
C GLN A 495 0.54 -8.76 -28.60
N ASP A 496 -0.07 -8.15 -29.63
CA ASP A 496 -1.49 -7.73 -29.61
C ASP A 496 -2.46 -8.86 -29.25
N THR A 497 -2.09 -10.11 -29.52
CA THR A 497 -2.89 -11.29 -29.20
C THR A 497 -2.81 -11.74 -27.73
N THR A 498 -1.85 -11.23 -26.97
CA THR A 498 -1.68 -11.51 -25.54
C THR A 498 -2.48 -10.50 -24.75
N GLN A 499 -3.29 -11.00 -23.83
CA GLN A 499 -4.21 -10.19 -23.04
C GLN A 499 -3.61 -9.87 -21.67
N ILE A 500 -3.51 -8.58 -21.36
CA ILE A 500 -3.06 -8.08 -20.05
C ILE A 500 -4.26 -7.82 -19.15
N HIS A 501 -4.31 -8.54 -18.04
CA HIS A 501 -5.26 -8.34 -16.97
C HIS A 501 -4.59 -7.54 -15.85
N THR A 502 -5.37 -6.74 -15.11
CA THR A 502 -4.92 -6.19 -13.84
C THR A 502 -6.04 -6.22 -12.81
N HIS A 503 -5.70 -6.63 -11.60
CA HIS A 503 -6.61 -6.58 -10.46
C HIS A 503 -6.24 -5.43 -9.53
N MET A 504 -7.27 -4.73 -9.04
CA MET A 504 -7.14 -3.67 -8.02
C MET A 504 -8.15 -3.89 -6.90
N CYS A 505 -7.67 -3.95 -5.66
CA CYS A 505 -8.47 -4.23 -4.46
C CYS A 505 -9.25 -2.99 -3.95
N TYR A 506 -9.92 -2.27 -4.85
CA TYR A 506 -10.72 -1.09 -4.51
C TYR A 506 -12.06 -1.11 -5.24
N SER A 507 -13.03 -0.37 -4.69
CA SER A 507 -14.36 -0.22 -5.29
C SER A 507 -14.76 1.23 -5.60
N ASN A 508 -13.94 2.20 -5.18
CA ASN A 508 -14.17 3.61 -5.46
C ASN A 508 -12.98 4.21 -6.22
N PHE A 509 -13.26 4.61 -7.46
CA PHE A 509 -12.29 5.07 -8.44
C PHE A 509 -12.53 6.50 -8.93
N ASN A 510 -13.48 7.23 -8.34
CA ASN A 510 -13.87 8.57 -8.82
C ASN A 510 -12.65 9.49 -8.98
N ASP A 511 -11.70 9.40 -8.06
CA ASP A 511 -10.51 10.26 -8.04
C ASP A 511 -9.32 9.73 -8.87
N ILE A 512 -9.40 8.50 -9.41
CA ILE A 512 -8.27 7.85 -10.13
C ILE A 512 -8.68 7.15 -11.43
N ILE A 513 -9.91 7.32 -11.92
CA ILE A 513 -10.43 6.59 -13.08
C ILE A 513 -9.61 6.83 -14.36
N HIS A 514 -9.13 8.06 -14.56
CA HIS A 514 -8.28 8.39 -15.71
C HIS A 514 -6.95 7.64 -15.65
N SER A 515 -6.36 7.52 -14.47
CA SER A 515 -5.14 6.74 -14.26
C SER A 515 -5.34 5.26 -14.57
N ILE A 516 -6.52 4.70 -14.25
CA ILE A 516 -6.86 3.32 -14.61
C ILE A 516 -6.94 3.13 -16.13
N ILE A 517 -7.54 4.09 -16.83
CA ILE A 517 -7.57 4.08 -18.31
C ILE A 517 -6.15 4.19 -18.87
N ASP A 518 -5.33 5.05 -18.29
CA ASP A 518 -3.96 5.27 -18.73
C ASP A 518 -3.05 4.07 -18.49
N MET A 519 -3.43 3.12 -17.63
CA MET A 519 -2.73 1.83 -17.51
C MET A 519 -2.78 1.01 -18.80
N ASP A 520 -3.75 1.26 -19.70
CA ASP A 520 -3.90 0.58 -20.99
C ASP A 520 -3.99 -0.96 -20.86
N ALA A 521 -4.58 -1.44 -19.76
CA ALA A 521 -4.87 -2.86 -19.56
C ALA A 521 -6.02 -3.32 -20.48
N ASP A 522 -5.93 -4.55 -20.97
CA ASP A 522 -6.98 -5.10 -21.84
C ASP A 522 -8.21 -5.51 -21.03
N VAL A 523 -8.00 -5.98 -19.79
CA VAL A 523 -9.05 -6.32 -18.83
C VAL A 523 -8.69 -5.83 -17.42
N ILE A 524 -9.61 -5.15 -16.74
CA ILE A 524 -9.48 -4.80 -15.32
C ILE A 524 -10.47 -5.60 -14.48
N THR A 525 -10.07 -6.01 -13.29
CA THR A 525 -10.98 -6.59 -12.28
C THR A 525 -10.91 -5.78 -11.00
N ILE A 526 -12.07 -5.49 -10.42
CA ILE A 526 -12.21 -4.58 -9.26
C ILE A 526 -13.15 -5.17 -8.21
N GLU A 527 -12.97 -4.77 -6.95
CA GLU A 527 -13.92 -5.13 -5.89
C GLU A 527 -15.24 -4.37 -6.08
N ASN A 528 -16.38 -5.06 -5.98
CA ASN A 528 -17.68 -4.41 -6.13
C ASN A 528 -18.82 -5.05 -5.33
N SER A 529 -18.70 -6.28 -4.85
CA SER A 529 -19.86 -7.02 -4.32
C SER A 529 -20.53 -6.38 -3.10
N ARG A 530 -19.78 -5.58 -2.31
CA ARG A 530 -20.28 -4.86 -1.13
C ARG A 530 -20.61 -3.38 -1.39
N SER A 531 -20.34 -2.91 -2.59
CA SER A 531 -20.48 -1.50 -2.95
C SER A 531 -21.86 -1.24 -3.54
N ASP A 532 -22.47 -0.10 -3.21
CA ASP A 532 -23.68 0.33 -3.91
C ASP A 532 -23.33 0.46 -5.40
N GLU A 533 -24.08 -0.22 -6.26
CA GLU A 533 -23.83 -0.34 -7.70
C GLU A 533 -23.82 1.02 -8.43
N LYS A 534 -24.23 2.09 -7.74
CA LYS A 534 -24.02 3.49 -8.15
C LYS A 534 -22.55 3.80 -8.46
N LEU A 535 -21.58 3.08 -7.91
CA LEU A 535 -20.16 3.28 -8.21
C LEU A 535 -19.78 2.92 -9.67
N LEU A 536 -20.60 2.11 -10.36
CA LEU A 536 -20.41 1.87 -11.79
C LEU A 536 -20.97 3.00 -12.68
N SER A 537 -21.68 3.99 -12.11
CA SER A 537 -22.13 5.18 -12.86
C SER A 537 -20.98 6.01 -13.41
N VAL A 538 -19.78 5.90 -12.84
CA VAL A 538 -18.55 6.53 -13.39
C VAL A 538 -18.32 6.13 -14.84
N PHE A 539 -18.68 4.90 -15.21
CA PHE A 539 -18.60 4.40 -16.58
C PHE A 539 -19.76 4.85 -17.48
N ARG A 540 -20.84 5.39 -16.90
CA ARG A 540 -21.98 5.99 -17.62
C ARG A 540 -21.84 7.51 -17.80
N GLU A 541 -21.26 8.22 -16.84
CA GLU A 541 -21.42 9.68 -16.68
C GLU A 541 -20.26 10.54 -17.24
N GLY A 542 -19.46 10.02 -18.18
CA GLY A 542 -18.49 10.85 -18.90
C GLY A 542 -17.21 10.15 -19.35
N VAL A 543 -17.01 8.87 -18.96
CA VAL A 543 -15.81 8.11 -19.27
C VAL A 543 -16.17 6.81 -19.98
N LYS A 544 -15.90 6.73 -21.28
CA LYS A 544 -16.03 5.49 -22.05
C LYS A 544 -14.75 4.66 -21.88
N TYR A 545 -14.78 3.66 -21.00
CA TYR A 545 -13.62 2.82 -20.68
C TYR A 545 -13.14 1.99 -21.88
N GLY A 546 -14.06 1.41 -22.66
CA GLY A 546 -13.76 0.77 -23.95
C GLY A 546 -12.88 -0.49 -23.90
N ALA A 547 -12.56 -0.99 -22.71
CA ALA A 547 -11.77 -2.19 -22.47
C ALA A 547 -12.50 -3.17 -21.52
N GLY A 548 -11.98 -4.39 -21.37
CA GLY A 548 -12.59 -5.42 -20.54
C GLY A 548 -12.68 -5.00 -19.06
N ILE A 549 -13.79 -5.29 -18.41
CA ILE A 549 -14.02 -4.94 -17.00
C ILE A 549 -14.78 -6.05 -16.27
N GLY A 550 -14.30 -6.44 -15.09
CA GLY A 550 -14.88 -7.47 -14.24
C GLY A 550 -15.10 -6.98 -12.81
N PRO A 551 -16.20 -6.27 -12.51
CA PRO A 551 -16.57 -5.90 -11.15
C PRO A 551 -17.01 -7.15 -10.39
N GLY A 552 -16.44 -7.39 -9.21
CA GLY A 552 -16.66 -8.63 -8.46
C GLY A 552 -18.13 -8.88 -8.10
N VAL A 553 -18.59 -10.11 -8.34
CA VAL A 553 -19.96 -10.57 -8.04
C VAL A 553 -20.05 -11.46 -6.80
N TYR A 554 -18.92 -11.81 -6.21
CA TYR A 554 -18.81 -12.68 -5.05
C TYR A 554 -17.87 -12.08 -4.00
N ASP A 555 -18.43 -11.77 -2.82
CA ASP A 555 -17.72 -11.31 -1.63
C ASP A 555 -16.86 -12.41 -0.99
N ILE A 556 -15.57 -12.42 -1.30
CA ILE A 556 -14.61 -13.40 -0.77
C ILE A 556 -14.26 -13.15 0.71
N HIS A 557 -14.67 -12.01 1.28
CA HIS A 557 -14.44 -11.69 2.69
C HIS A 557 -15.52 -12.27 3.60
N SER A 558 -16.55 -12.89 3.04
CA SER A 558 -17.62 -13.59 3.76
C SER A 558 -17.54 -15.11 3.52
N PRO A 559 -17.77 -15.96 4.52
CA PRO A 559 -17.94 -17.40 4.31
C PRO A 559 -19.30 -17.76 3.67
N ARG A 560 -20.21 -16.78 3.52
CA ARG A 560 -21.54 -17.00 2.94
C ARG A 560 -21.43 -17.34 1.46
N ILE A 561 -22.15 -18.37 1.05
CA ILE A 561 -22.28 -18.75 -0.36
C ILE A 561 -23.43 -17.90 -0.97
N PRO A 562 -23.17 -16.99 -1.92
CA PRO A 562 -24.23 -16.28 -2.64
C PRO A 562 -25.03 -17.24 -3.53
N SER A 563 -26.33 -17.00 -3.70
CA SER A 563 -27.17 -17.83 -4.58
C SER A 563 -26.96 -17.46 -6.06
N THR A 564 -27.36 -18.36 -6.96
CA THR A 564 -27.32 -18.11 -8.41
C THR A 564 -28.14 -16.88 -8.79
N GLU A 565 -29.30 -16.68 -8.16
CA GLU A 565 -30.20 -15.55 -8.42
C GLU A 565 -29.56 -14.22 -7.98
N GLU A 566 -28.89 -14.20 -6.82
CA GLU A 566 -28.19 -13.01 -6.33
C GLU A 566 -27.07 -12.60 -7.31
N ILE A 567 -26.29 -13.57 -7.80
CA ILE A 567 -25.23 -13.29 -8.77
C ILE A 567 -25.83 -12.84 -10.10
N ALA A 568 -26.89 -13.49 -10.58
CA ALA A 568 -27.54 -13.13 -11.84
C ALA A 568 -28.14 -11.71 -11.79
N ASP A 569 -28.77 -11.33 -10.68
CA ASP A 569 -29.28 -9.96 -10.47
C ASP A 569 -28.15 -8.93 -10.56
N ARG A 570 -27.02 -9.19 -9.88
CA ARG A 570 -25.84 -8.32 -9.94
C ARG A 570 -25.29 -8.18 -11.35
N VAL A 571 -25.14 -9.28 -12.09
CA VAL A 571 -24.65 -9.24 -13.48
C VAL A 571 -25.62 -8.47 -14.38
N ASN A 572 -26.93 -8.65 -14.23
CA ASN A 572 -27.93 -7.89 -15.01
C ASN A 572 -27.87 -6.38 -14.74
N LYS A 573 -27.64 -6.00 -13.48
CA LYS A 573 -27.47 -4.60 -13.11
C LYS A 573 -26.16 -4.01 -13.65
N MET A 574 -25.08 -4.80 -13.69
CA MET A 574 -23.84 -4.42 -14.38
C MET A 574 -24.09 -4.26 -15.89
N LEU A 575 -24.84 -5.16 -16.53
CA LEU A 575 -25.21 -5.07 -17.95
C LEU A 575 -26.09 -3.85 -18.27
N ALA A 576 -26.80 -3.30 -17.29
CA ALA A 576 -27.52 -2.05 -17.50
C ALA A 576 -26.54 -0.89 -17.72
N VAL A 577 -25.35 -0.91 -17.10
CA VAL A 577 -24.38 0.20 -17.08
C VAL A 577 -23.16 -0.02 -17.98
N LEU A 578 -22.80 -1.27 -18.27
CA LEU A 578 -21.61 -1.67 -19.01
C LEU A 578 -21.98 -2.46 -20.26
N ASP A 579 -21.20 -2.30 -21.33
CA ASP A 579 -21.43 -3.02 -22.57
C ASP A 579 -21.19 -4.54 -22.39
N THR A 580 -22.07 -5.34 -23.00
CA THR A 580 -22.05 -6.81 -22.86
C THR A 580 -20.78 -7.47 -23.39
N ASN A 581 -20.13 -6.87 -24.39
CA ASN A 581 -18.93 -7.41 -25.03
C ASN A 581 -17.65 -7.19 -24.23
N ILE A 582 -17.68 -6.39 -23.16
CA ILE A 582 -16.51 -6.09 -22.33
C ILE A 582 -16.66 -6.55 -20.87
N LEU A 583 -17.86 -6.98 -20.45
CA LEU A 583 -18.11 -7.42 -19.08
C LEU A 583 -17.56 -8.83 -18.83
N TRP A 584 -16.78 -8.99 -17.77
CA TRP A 584 -16.28 -10.26 -17.22
C TRP A 584 -17.02 -10.62 -15.94
N VAL A 585 -17.09 -11.92 -15.62
CA VAL A 585 -17.69 -12.41 -14.38
C VAL A 585 -16.63 -13.10 -13.50
N ASN A 586 -16.36 -12.51 -12.34
CA ASN A 586 -15.32 -12.96 -11.41
C ASN A 586 -15.69 -12.64 -9.94
N PRO A 587 -15.02 -13.27 -8.97
CA PRO A 587 -15.07 -12.86 -7.55
C PRO A 587 -14.44 -11.49 -7.31
N ASP A 588 -14.65 -10.93 -6.11
CA ASP A 588 -14.04 -9.65 -5.69
C ASP A 588 -12.52 -9.70 -5.64
N CYS A 589 -11.91 -10.79 -5.16
CA CYS A 589 -10.47 -10.94 -5.01
C CYS A 589 -10.07 -12.43 -5.06
N GLY A 590 -8.82 -12.75 -4.75
CA GLY A 590 -8.30 -14.12 -4.61
C GLY A 590 -8.99 -14.92 -3.48
N LEU A 591 -8.99 -16.24 -3.60
CA LEU A 591 -9.74 -17.17 -2.74
C LEU A 591 -8.89 -17.79 -1.61
N LYS A 592 -7.66 -17.30 -1.41
CA LYS A 592 -6.68 -17.78 -0.42
C LYS A 592 -7.21 -17.95 1.01
N THR A 593 -8.09 -17.05 1.44
CA THR A 593 -8.65 -17.01 2.82
C THR A 593 -9.88 -17.88 2.99
N ARG A 594 -10.41 -18.46 1.91
CA ARG A 594 -11.60 -19.32 1.93
C ARG A 594 -11.28 -20.80 2.03
N LYS A 595 -12.32 -21.62 2.20
CA LYS A 595 -12.27 -23.09 2.18
C LYS A 595 -12.89 -23.61 0.90
N TYR A 596 -12.42 -24.76 0.43
CA TYR A 596 -13.01 -25.42 -0.76
C TYR A 596 -14.50 -25.72 -0.62
N THR A 597 -15.00 -25.96 0.60
CA THR A 597 -16.44 -26.16 0.89
C THR A 597 -17.29 -24.91 0.65
N GLU A 598 -16.67 -23.73 0.61
CA GLU A 598 -17.32 -22.44 0.34
C GLU A 598 -17.09 -22.05 -1.13
N VAL A 599 -15.86 -22.22 -1.61
CA VAL A 599 -15.44 -21.83 -2.96
C VAL A 599 -16.16 -22.61 -4.05
N LYS A 600 -16.23 -23.94 -3.95
CA LYS A 600 -16.85 -24.77 -5.00
C LYS A 600 -18.31 -24.36 -5.26
N PRO A 601 -19.21 -24.35 -4.27
CA PRO A 601 -20.61 -23.97 -4.52
C PRO A 601 -20.76 -22.49 -4.93
N ALA A 602 -19.95 -21.57 -4.40
CA ALA A 602 -20.01 -20.16 -4.82
C ALA A 602 -19.64 -19.99 -6.30
N LEU A 603 -18.58 -20.66 -6.77
CA LEU A 603 -18.17 -20.62 -8.18
C LEU A 603 -19.15 -21.38 -9.08
N THR A 604 -19.74 -22.49 -8.60
CA THR A 604 -20.83 -23.18 -9.33
C THR A 604 -22.00 -22.22 -9.59
N ASN A 605 -22.42 -21.47 -8.58
CA ASN A 605 -23.51 -20.50 -8.71
C ASN A 605 -23.14 -19.37 -9.66
N MET A 606 -21.89 -18.89 -9.61
CA MET A 606 -21.37 -17.85 -10.50
C MET A 606 -21.41 -18.27 -11.97
N VAL A 607 -20.91 -19.47 -12.29
CA VAL A 607 -20.94 -19.99 -13.67
C VAL A 607 -22.37 -20.27 -14.11
N SER A 608 -23.22 -20.81 -13.23
CA SER A 608 -24.63 -21.08 -13.54
C SER A 608 -25.39 -19.79 -13.87
N ALA A 609 -25.20 -18.73 -13.09
CA ALA A 609 -25.78 -17.41 -13.34
C ALA A 609 -25.32 -16.85 -14.69
N THR A 610 -24.03 -16.99 -15.00
CA THR A 610 -23.46 -16.53 -16.26
C THR A 610 -24.05 -17.27 -17.46
N LYS A 611 -24.15 -18.60 -17.39
CA LYS A 611 -24.77 -19.43 -18.44
C LYS A 611 -26.24 -19.10 -18.68
N LEU A 612 -26.98 -18.82 -17.60
CA LEU A 612 -28.37 -18.37 -17.69
C LEU A 612 -28.46 -17.06 -18.51
N ILE A 613 -27.63 -16.08 -18.19
CA ILE A 613 -27.64 -14.78 -18.87
C ILE A 613 -27.14 -14.89 -20.32
N ARG A 614 -26.14 -15.72 -20.59
CA ARG A 614 -25.70 -16.03 -21.98
C ARG A 614 -26.85 -16.55 -22.83
N THR A 615 -27.68 -17.44 -22.28
CA THR A 615 -28.85 -17.97 -22.98
C THR A 615 -29.85 -16.86 -23.29
N GLN A 616 -30.13 -15.99 -22.31
CA GLN A 616 -31.04 -14.85 -22.48
C GLN A 616 -30.57 -13.88 -23.57
N LEU A 617 -29.27 -13.56 -23.60
CA LEU A 617 -28.66 -12.70 -24.61
C LEU A 617 -28.65 -13.35 -26.01
N GLY A 618 -28.49 -14.67 -26.06
CA GLY A 618 -28.57 -15.44 -27.31
C GLY A 618 -29.98 -15.54 -27.89
N SER A 619 -31.01 -15.59 -27.04
CA SER A 619 -32.43 -15.60 -27.45
C SER A 619 -33.00 -14.22 -27.78
N ALA A 620 -32.31 -13.14 -27.43
CA ALA A 620 -32.71 -11.76 -27.71
C ALA A 620 -32.16 -11.19 -29.04
N LYS A 621 -31.30 -11.97 -29.73
CA LYS A 621 -30.86 -11.73 -31.12
C LYS A 621 -31.73 -12.54 -32.07
#